data_AF-A0A7X1LB29-F1
#
_entry.id   AF-A0A7X1LB29-F1
#
_cell.length_a   1.000
_cell.length_b   1.000
_cell.length_c   1.000
_cell.angle_alpha   90.00
_cell.angle_beta   90.00
_cell.angle_gamma   90.00
#
_symmetry.space_group_name_H-M   'P 1'
#
loop_
_entity.id
_entity.type
_entity.pdbx_description
1 polymer ?
#
loop_
_entity_poly.entity_id
_entity_poly.type
_entity_poly.pdbx_seq_one_letter_code
_entity_poly.pdbx_strand_id
1 'polypeptide(L)'
;MNDPAHRYTKTLAKLYADQGHYDKAIEIYQHLVKKYPEREDILDDFSDLKVKMQRIKISNEPELAVLFQQWFDLLAKYRQINAIQK
;
A
#
# COMPACT_ATOMS: atom_id res chain seq x y z
N MET A 1 -16.66 -26.44 5.53
CA MET A 1 -15.84 -25.55 6.36
C MET A 1 -14.59 -25.19 5.57
N ASN A 2 -14.54 -24.01 4.96
CA ASN A 2 -13.41 -23.59 4.14
C ASN A 2 -13.12 -22.10 4.41
N ASP A 3 -12.92 -21.77 5.68
CA ASP A 3 -12.49 -20.44 6.07
C ASP A 3 -10.97 -20.32 5.76
N PRO A 4 -10.56 -19.48 4.79
CA PRO A 4 -9.15 -19.28 4.47
C PRO A 4 -8.33 -18.85 5.70
N ALA A 5 -8.99 -18.26 6.70
CA ALA A 5 -8.37 -17.85 7.95
C ALA A 5 -7.89 -19.01 8.83
N HIS A 6 -8.34 -20.25 8.58
CA HIS A 6 -7.85 -21.43 9.29
C HIS A 6 -6.37 -21.74 9.00
N ARG A 7 -5.81 -21.19 7.90
CA ARG A 7 -4.40 -21.37 7.49
C ARG A 7 -3.55 -20.11 7.71
N TYR A 8 -4.10 -19.08 8.32
CA TYR A 8 -3.36 -17.85 8.59
C TYR A 8 -2.27 -18.13 9.62
N THR A 9 -1.04 -17.80 9.23
CA THR A 9 0.16 -17.97 10.03
C THR A 9 1.03 -16.73 9.92
N LYS A 10 1.80 -16.48 10.97
CA LYS A 10 2.79 -15.40 11.03
C LYS A 10 3.75 -15.45 9.84
N THR A 11 4.25 -16.64 9.51
CA THR A 11 5.19 -16.86 8.39
C THR A 11 4.56 -16.50 7.05
N LEU A 12 3.29 -16.86 6.82
CA LEU A 12 2.59 -16.51 5.59
C LEU A 12 2.42 -14.99 5.45
N ALA A 13 2.11 -14.30 6.55
CA ALA A 13 2.02 -12.85 6.56
C ALA A 13 3.36 -12.19 6.21
N LYS A 14 4.48 -12.68 6.80
CA LYS A 14 5.84 -12.22 6.46
C LYS A 14 6.17 -12.44 4.99
N LEU A 15 5.89 -13.64 4.46
CA LEU A 15 6.14 -13.96 3.05
C LEU A 15 5.42 -12.99 2.11
N TYR A 16 4.14 -12.69 2.38
CA TYR A 16 3.40 -11.70 1.59
C TYR A 16 4.00 -10.30 1.71
N ALA A 17 4.43 -9.89 2.91
CA ALA A 17 5.07 -8.59 3.11
C ALA A 17 6.42 -8.49 2.36
N ASP A 18 7.22 -9.55 2.35
CA ASP A 18 8.50 -9.63 1.65
C ASP A 18 8.32 -9.58 0.13
N GLN A 19 7.22 -10.15 -0.37
CA GLN A 19 6.82 -10.06 -1.78
C GLN A 19 6.19 -8.71 -2.17
N GLY A 20 6.00 -7.79 -1.21
CA GLY A 20 5.36 -6.49 -1.45
C GLY A 20 3.82 -6.55 -1.50
N HIS A 21 3.21 -7.70 -1.23
CA HIS A 21 1.76 -7.87 -1.12
C HIS A 21 1.26 -7.43 0.26
N TYR A 22 1.41 -6.14 0.56
CA TYR A 22 1.16 -5.60 1.89
C TYR A 22 -0.29 -5.70 2.34
N ASP A 23 -1.26 -5.57 1.44
CA ASP A 23 -2.68 -5.69 1.76
C ASP A 23 -3.02 -7.08 2.32
N LYS A 24 -2.50 -8.13 1.66
CA LYS A 24 -2.67 -9.52 2.08
C LYS A 24 -1.96 -9.79 3.41
N ALA A 25 -0.74 -9.26 3.59
CA ALA A 25 -0.02 -9.39 4.84
C ALA A 25 -0.78 -8.75 6.01
N ILE A 26 -1.34 -7.54 5.79
CA ILE A 26 -2.15 -6.83 6.78
C ILE A 26 -3.41 -7.61 7.14
N GLU A 27 -4.12 -8.17 6.17
CA GLU A 27 -5.32 -8.98 6.40
C GLU A 27 -5.02 -10.17 7.34
N ILE A 28 -3.92 -10.89 7.06
CA ILE A 28 -3.50 -12.04 7.86
C ILE A 28 -3.12 -11.61 9.28
N TYR A 29 -2.30 -10.55 9.43
CA TYR A 29 -1.93 -10.03 10.75
C TYR A 29 -3.13 -9.55 11.56
N GLN A 30 -4.10 -8.87 10.93
CA GLN A 30 -5.32 -8.44 11.61
C GLN A 30 -6.12 -9.62 12.18
N HIS A 31 -6.21 -10.71 11.42
CA HIS A 31 -6.87 -11.92 11.90
C HIS A 31 -6.10 -12.57 13.05
N LEU A 32 -4.77 -12.67 12.93
CA LEU A 32 -3.92 -13.27 13.96
C LEU A 32 -3.94 -12.49 15.27
N VAL A 33 -3.89 -11.16 15.22
CA VAL A 33 -3.97 -10.29 16.41
C VAL A 33 -5.34 -10.41 17.10
N LYS A 34 -6.43 -10.53 16.34
CA LYS A 34 -7.76 -10.76 16.92
C LYS A 34 -7.89 -12.13 17.59
N LYS A 35 -7.22 -13.14 17.03
CA LYS A 35 -7.30 -14.53 17.51
C LYS A 35 -6.35 -14.81 18.67
N TYR A 36 -5.18 -14.16 18.67
CA TYR A 36 -4.11 -14.34 19.65
C TYR A 36 -3.61 -12.97 20.14
N PRO A 37 -4.44 -12.21 20.87
CA PRO A 37 -4.08 -10.87 21.34
C PRO A 37 -2.91 -10.87 22.35
N GLU A 38 -2.63 -12.01 22.99
CA GLU A 38 -1.52 -12.21 23.94
C GLU A 38 -0.15 -12.38 23.26
N ARG A 39 -0.14 -12.59 21.94
CA ARG A 39 1.07 -12.82 21.16
C ARG A 39 1.71 -11.50 20.76
N GLU A 40 2.52 -10.95 21.67
CA GLU A 40 3.31 -9.73 21.46
C GLU A 40 4.15 -9.81 20.18
N ASP A 41 4.71 -10.99 19.88
CA ASP A 41 5.51 -11.22 18.68
C ASP A 41 4.74 -11.02 17.36
N ILE A 42 3.41 -11.13 17.37
CA ILE A 42 2.54 -10.88 16.21
C ILE A 42 2.14 -9.40 16.16
N LEU A 43 1.91 -8.79 17.33
CA LEU A 43 1.62 -7.36 17.46
C LEU A 43 2.80 -6.50 16.98
N ASP A 44 4.01 -6.85 17.38
CA ASP A 44 5.24 -6.15 16.99
C ASP A 44 5.43 -6.19 15.47
N ASP A 45 5.40 -7.39 14.88
CA ASP A 45 5.54 -7.55 13.42
C ASP A 45 4.43 -6.81 12.64
N PHE A 46 3.21 -6.76 13.18
CA PHE A 46 2.11 -6.03 12.55
C PHE A 46 2.31 -4.51 12.63
N SER A 47 2.81 -4.01 13.77
CA SER A 47 3.14 -2.60 13.97
C SER A 47 4.24 -2.16 13.01
N ASP A 48 5.32 -2.93 12.92
CA ASP A 48 6.45 -2.68 12.02
C ASP A 48 6.00 -2.63 10.56
N LEU A 49 5.13 -3.58 10.16
CA LEU A 49 4.55 -3.60 8.82
C LEU A 49 3.75 -2.33 8.51
N LYS A 50 2.94 -1.85 9.47
CA LYS A 50 2.17 -0.61 9.29
C LYS A 50 3.07 0.61 9.15
N VAL A 51 4.12 0.72 9.95
CA VAL A 51 5.09 1.81 9.85
C VAL A 51 5.79 1.79 8.49
N LYS A 52 6.23 0.61 8.03
CA LYS A 52 6.82 0.44 6.69
C LYS A 52 5.84 0.90 5.60
N MET A 53 4.58 0.53 5.69
CA MET A 53 3.54 0.94 4.74
C MET A 53 3.26 2.43 4.73
N GLN A 54 3.22 3.06 5.90
CA GLN A 54 3.02 4.50 6.01
C GLN A 54 4.16 5.26 5.32
N ARG A 55 5.41 4.82 5.50
CA ARG A 55 6.57 5.39 4.81
C ARG A 55 6.46 5.25 3.29
N ILE A 56 6.11 4.07 2.80
CA ILE A 56 5.93 3.81 1.36
C ILE A 56 4.85 4.73 0.76
N LYS A 57 3.71 4.89 1.46
CA LYS A 57 2.62 5.75 0.99
C LYS A 57 3.02 7.22 0.89
N ILE A 58 3.78 7.71 1.89
CA ILE A 58 4.28 9.09 1.90
C ILE A 58 5.26 9.34 0.74
N SER A 59 6.13 8.37 0.43
CA SER A 59 7.12 8.50 -0.64
C SER A 59 6.55 8.39 -2.06
N ASN A 60 5.45 7.66 -2.26
CA ASN A 60 5.01 7.29 -3.62
C ASN A 60 3.86 8.13 -4.20
N GLU A 61 3.04 8.81 -3.39
CA GLU A 61 1.80 9.44 -3.90
C GLU A 61 1.88 10.90 -4.38
N PRO A 62 2.62 11.85 -3.76
CA PRO A 62 2.50 13.24 -4.19
C PRO A 62 3.32 13.59 -5.44
N GLU A 63 4.49 12.98 -5.68
CA GLU A 63 5.37 13.45 -6.77
C GLU A 63 4.91 12.98 -8.16
N LEU A 64 4.54 11.71 -8.32
CA LEU A 64 4.16 11.19 -9.64
C LEU A 64 2.83 11.79 -10.11
N ALA A 65 1.83 11.88 -9.23
CA ALA A 65 0.56 12.51 -9.55
C ALA A 65 0.73 13.98 -9.92
N VAL A 66 1.57 14.73 -9.20
CA VAL A 66 1.87 16.14 -9.51
C VAL A 66 2.57 16.28 -10.87
N LEU A 67 3.54 15.42 -11.17
CA LEU A 67 4.22 15.43 -12.47
C LEU A 67 3.24 15.17 -13.62
N PHE A 68 2.31 14.23 -13.47
CA PHE A 68 1.26 14.01 -14.49
C PHE A 68 0.34 15.22 -14.63
N GLN A 69 -0.07 15.86 -13.55
CA GLN A 69 -0.89 17.08 -13.60
C GLN A 69 -0.17 18.20 -14.34
N GLN A 70 1.11 18.45 -14.04
CA GLN A 70 1.93 19.45 -14.73
C GLN A 70 2.03 19.15 -16.24
N TRP A 71 2.14 17.87 -16.61
CA TRP A 71 2.19 17.46 -18.01
C TRP A 71 0.86 17.71 -18.73
N PHE A 72 -0.28 17.42 -18.09
CA PHE A 72 -1.60 17.74 -18.63
C PHE A 72 -1.80 19.25 -18.81
N ASP A 73 -1.37 20.05 -17.83
CA ASP A 73 -1.44 21.52 -17.90
C ASP A 73 -0.62 22.06 -19.08
N LEU A 74 0.56 21.49 -19.32
CA LEU A 74 1.41 21.88 -20.44
C LEU A 74 0.77 21.55 -21.79
N LEU A 75 0.18 20.35 -21.92
CA LEU A 75 -0.56 19.95 -23.12
C LEU A 75 -1.77 20.85 -23.38
N ALA A 76 -2.50 21.22 -22.33
CA ALA A 76 -3.65 22.13 -22.43
C ALA A 76 -3.23 23.51 -22.94
N LYS A 77 -2.15 24.07 -22.37
CA LYS A 77 -1.57 25.37 -22.82
C LYS A 77 -1.11 25.33 -24.27
N TYR A 78 -0.40 24.26 -24.66
CA TYR A 78 0.07 24.10 -26.04
C TYR A 78 -1.08 24.07 -27.06
N ARG A 79 -2.18 23.37 -26.74
CA ARG A 79 -3.38 23.34 -27.58
C ARG A 79 -4.05 24.72 -27.71
N GLN A 80 -4.13 25.48 -26.62
CA GLN A 80 -4.71 26.83 -26.66
C GLN A 80 -3.91 27.77 -27.56
N ILE A 81 -2.58 27.75 -27.46
CA ILE A 81 -1.70 28.61 -28.27
C ILE A 81 -1.82 28.26 -29.76
N ASN A 82 -1.82 26.96 -30.10
CA ASN A 82 -1.98 26.52 -31.49
C ASN A 82 -3.36 26.78 -32.08
N ALA A 83 -4.41 26.86 -31.25
CA ALA A 83 -5.76 27.21 -31.71
C ALA A 83 -5.91 28.69 -32.05
N ILE A 84 -5.07 29.57 -31.48
CA ILE A 84 -5.07 31.02 -31.74
C ILE A 84 -4.20 31.38 -32.96
N GLN A 85 -3.23 30.52 -33.31
CA GLN A 85 -2.29 30.72 -34.42
C GLN A 85 -2.86 30.29 -35.79
N LYS A 86 -4.16 30.02 -35.91
CA LYS A 86 -4.83 29.51 -37.11
C LYS A 86 -6.00 30.41 -37.50
#